data_AF-A0A951DB97-F1
#
_entry.id   AF-A0A951DB97-F1
#
_cell.length_a   1.000
_cell.length_b   1.000
_cell.length_c   1.000
_cell.angle_alpha   90.00
_cell.angle_beta   90.00
_cell.angle_gamma   90.00
#
_symmetry.space_group_name_H-M   'P 1'
#
loop_
_entity.id
_entity.type
_entity.pdbx_description
1 polymer ?
#
loop_
_entity_poly.entity_id
_entity_poly.type
_entity_poly.pdbx_seq_one_letter_code
_entity_poly.pdbx_strand_id
1 'polypeptide(L)'
;MPVHISPWQTDEGTASTEAKRSPQIDEAESMRQMMRQMGMGGDEVRPRVIMQFPANANDMLLSGMLSGGQALSNKPLILDATLGQGHIVMFALRPFWRWQTQGTFFLAFNAILNWNDLDSGKSAVPERRRESAETPGQQ
;
A
#
# COMPACT_ATOMS: atom_id res chain seq x y z
N MET A 1 -14.21 30.84 -19.62
CA MET A 1 -12.77 30.52 -19.63
C MET A 1 -12.56 29.35 -18.69
N PRO A 2 -11.98 28.22 -19.11
CA PRO A 2 -11.73 27.11 -18.20
C PRO A 2 -10.66 27.52 -17.17
N VAL A 3 -10.97 27.37 -15.89
CA VAL A 3 -10.04 27.64 -14.79
C VAL A 3 -9.23 26.38 -14.54
N HIS A 4 -7.91 26.51 -14.66
CA HIS A 4 -6.91 25.46 -14.43
C HIS A 4 -6.74 25.26 -12.92
N ILE A 5 -7.03 24.06 -12.40
CA ILE A 5 -7.15 23.81 -10.96
C ILE A 5 -5.86 23.23 -10.34
N SER A 6 -4.82 22.87 -11.10
CA SER A 6 -3.56 22.37 -10.50
C SER A 6 -2.35 22.45 -11.42
N PRO A 7 -1.19 22.96 -10.94
CA PRO A 7 0.00 23.26 -11.75
C PRO A 7 0.77 22.03 -12.28
N TRP A 8 0.27 20.81 -12.06
CA TRP A 8 0.92 19.55 -12.46
C TRP A 8 0.08 18.71 -13.43
N GLN A 9 -1.04 19.23 -13.93
CA GLN A 9 -1.86 18.57 -14.95
C GLN A 9 -1.70 19.26 -16.31
N THR A 10 -1.18 18.49 -17.28
CA THR A 10 -1.21 18.84 -18.70
C THR A 10 -2.62 18.63 -19.25
N ASP A 11 -3.15 19.65 -19.91
CA ASP A 11 -4.48 19.67 -20.52
C ASP A 11 -4.54 18.67 -21.70
N GLU A 12 -5.15 17.51 -21.49
CA GLU A 12 -5.59 16.64 -22.58
C GLU A 12 -7.12 16.67 -22.66
N GLY A 13 -7.62 17.35 -23.69
CA GLY A 13 -9.04 17.52 -23.97
C GLY A 13 -9.73 16.22 -24.37
N THR A 14 -10.61 15.76 -23.47
CA THR A 14 -11.91 15.09 -23.70
C THR A 14 -12.07 14.12 -24.87
N ALA A 15 -12.14 12.82 -24.55
CA ALA A 15 -13.17 11.93 -25.10
C ALA A 15 -13.52 10.84 -24.06
N SER A 16 -14.77 10.83 -23.63
CA SER A 16 -15.37 9.79 -22.79
C SER A 16 -15.32 8.43 -23.48
N THR A 17 -14.62 7.46 -22.90
CA THR A 17 -14.83 6.02 -23.14
C THR A 17 -14.42 5.28 -21.88
N GLU A 18 -15.23 4.32 -21.48
CA GLU A 18 -15.04 3.33 -20.41
C GLU A 18 -13.57 3.10 -20.04
N ALA A 19 -13.25 3.20 -18.75
CA ALA A 19 -11.93 2.96 -18.20
C ALA A 19 -11.50 1.49 -18.38
N LYS A 20 -11.15 1.11 -19.62
CA LYS A 20 -10.27 0.00 -19.92
C LYS A 20 -8.90 0.38 -19.37
N ARG A 21 -8.48 -0.32 -18.31
CA ARG A 21 -7.07 -0.35 -17.92
C ARG A 21 -6.23 -0.57 -19.17
N SER A 22 -5.32 0.34 -19.46
CA SER A 22 -4.47 0.26 -20.64
C SER A 22 -3.65 -1.03 -20.57
N PRO A 23 -3.60 -1.85 -21.64
CA PRO A 23 -2.89 -3.14 -21.64
C PRO A 23 -1.40 -2.99 -21.26
N GLN A 24 -0.83 -1.83 -21.55
CA GLN A 24 0.55 -1.48 -21.23
C GLN A 24 0.83 -1.33 -19.72
N ILE A 25 -0.17 -0.95 -18.90
CA ILE A 25 -0.03 -0.87 -17.44
C ILE A 25 -0.06 -2.28 -16.84
N ASP A 26 -0.93 -3.15 -17.35
CA ASP A 26 -1.01 -4.56 -16.93
C ASP A 26 0.23 -5.36 -17.38
N GLU A 27 0.81 -5.06 -18.55
CA GLU A 27 2.10 -5.60 -19.01
C GLU A 27 3.28 -5.12 -18.15
N ALA A 28 3.30 -3.84 -17.76
CA ALA A 28 4.32 -3.30 -16.86
C ALA A 28 4.21 -3.87 -15.45
N GLU A 29 3.00 -4.03 -14.90
CA GLU A 29 2.73 -4.68 -13.60
C GLU A 29 3.13 -6.16 -13.63
N SER A 30 2.79 -6.89 -14.70
CA SER A 30 3.14 -8.30 -14.85
C SER A 30 4.65 -8.50 -15.09
N MET A 31 5.31 -7.63 -15.86
CA MET A 31 6.77 -7.61 -16.00
C MET A 31 7.44 -7.28 -14.67
N ARG A 32 6.93 -6.31 -13.91
CA ARG A 32 7.40 -6.01 -12.53
C ARG A 32 7.18 -7.22 -11.63
N GLN A 33 6.05 -7.90 -11.71
CA GLN A 33 5.75 -9.09 -10.91
C GLN A 33 6.67 -10.26 -11.26
N MET A 34 6.97 -10.45 -12.55
CA MET A 34 7.95 -11.43 -13.03
C MET A 34 9.38 -11.09 -12.57
N MET A 35 9.80 -9.83 -12.68
CA MET A 35 11.09 -9.36 -12.17
C MET A 35 11.19 -9.53 -10.65
N ARG A 36 10.08 -9.33 -9.92
CA ARG A 36 9.98 -9.56 -8.48
C ARG A 36 10.11 -11.04 -8.13
N GLN A 37 9.49 -11.93 -8.91
CA GLN A 37 9.59 -13.37 -8.72
C GLN A 37 11.01 -13.91 -8.99
N MET A 38 11.73 -13.32 -9.95
CA MET A 38 13.15 -13.61 -10.18
C MET A 38 14.09 -12.89 -9.20
N GLY A 39 13.59 -12.00 -8.34
CA GLY A 39 14.39 -11.21 -7.40
C GLY A 39 15.32 -10.21 -8.09
N MET A 40 14.90 -9.68 -9.24
CA MET A 40 15.54 -8.61 -10.02
C MET A 40 14.79 -7.27 -9.93
N GLY A 41 13.65 -7.21 -9.22
CA GLY A 41 13.06 -5.94 -8.82
C GLY A 41 13.88 -5.37 -7.68
N GLY A 42 14.44 -4.16 -7.84
CA GLY A 42 15.16 -3.46 -6.78
C GLY A 42 14.30 -3.30 -5.51
N ASP A 43 14.92 -2.84 -4.43
CA ASP A 43 14.26 -2.43 -3.17
C ASP A 43 13.39 -1.19 -3.37
N GLU A 44 12.48 -1.25 -4.33
CA GLU A 44 11.36 -0.35 -4.45
C GLU A 44 10.62 -0.42 -3.12
N VAL A 45 10.48 0.74 -2.46
CA VAL A 45 9.79 0.91 -1.17
C VAL A 45 8.41 0.26 -1.29
N ARG A 46 8.31 -1.00 -0.88
CA ARG A 46 7.03 -1.70 -0.88
C ARG A 46 6.31 -1.30 0.39
N PRO A 47 5.13 -0.65 0.28
CA PRO A 47 4.36 -0.38 1.47
C PRO A 47 3.91 -1.70 2.10
N ARG A 48 4.18 -1.86 3.40
CA ARG A 48 3.71 -2.95 4.23
C ARG A 48 2.24 -2.74 4.52
N VAL A 49 1.43 -3.76 4.26
CA VAL A 49 0.04 -3.81 4.71
C VAL A 49 0.02 -4.23 6.17
N ILE A 50 -0.33 -3.30 7.07
CA ILE A 50 -0.47 -3.57 8.50
C ILE A 50 -1.84 -4.17 8.79
N MET A 51 -2.87 -3.60 8.16
CA MET A 51 -4.26 -4.04 8.31
C MET A 51 -4.96 -3.92 6.97
N GLN A 52 -5.91 -4.83 6.72
CA GLN A 52 -6.74 -4.86 5.52
C GLN A 52 -8.21 -4.92 5.90
N PHE A 53 -9.07 -4.43 5.01
CA PHE A 53 -10.50 -4.66 5.13
C PHE A 53 -10.83 -6.16 4.99
N PRO A 54 -11.91 -6.63 5.63
CA PRO A 54 -12.41 -7.99 5.48
C PRO A 54 -12.56 -8.43 4.02
N ALA A 55 -12.44 -9.73 3.76
CA ALA A 55 -12.63 -10.29 2.43
C ALA A 55 -14.11 -10.23 1.99
N ASN A 56 -15.03 -10.37 2.94
CA ASN A 56 -16.47 -10.31 2.71
C ASN A 56 -16.98 -8.90 3.04
N ALA A 57 -17.63 -8.26 2.06
CA ALA A 57 -18.20 -6.93 2.23
C ALA A 57 -19.25 -6.86 3.34
N ASN A 58 -19.95 -7.97 3.64
CA ASN A 58 -20.95 -8.02 4.70
C ASN A 58 -20.33 -7.93 6.10
N ASP A 59 -19.04 -8.23 6.25
CA ASP A 59 -18.33 -8.21 7.53
C ASP A 59 -17.66 -6.84 7.78
N MET A 60 -17.75 -5.90 6.83
CA MET A 60 -17.10 -4.58 6.93
C MET A 60 -17.85 -3.59 7.82
N LEU A 61 -19.17 -3.73 7.90
CA LEU A 61 -20.00 -2.92 8.76
C LEU A 61 -20.51 -3.72 9.93
N LEU A 62 -20.31 -3.16 11.11
CA LEU A 62 -21.05 -3.58 12.29
C LEU A 62 -22.43 -2.90 12.35
N SER A 63 -22.50 -1.61 12.00
CA SER A 63 -23.75 -0.82 11.97
C SER A 63 -23.60 0.44 11.10
N GLY A 64 -24.71 1.04 10.68
CA GLY A 64 -24.73 2.27 9.87
C GLY A 64 -24.92 2.03 8.38
N MET A 65 -24.29 2.87 7.54
CA MET A 65 -24.38 2.78 6.07
C MET A 65 -23.00 2.57 5.44
N LEU A 66 -22.92 1.65 4.48
CA LEU A 66 -21.74 1.38 3.65
C LEU A 66 -22.23 1.22 2.24
N SER A 67 -21.71 2.07 1.37
CA SER A 67 -21.90 1.95 -0.06
C SER A 67 -20.57 1.49 -0.67
N GLY A 68 -20.63 0.53 -1.58
CA GLY A 68 -19.44 0.06 -2.30
C GLY A 68 -18.47 -0.79 -1.48
N GLY A 69 -18.93 -1.53 -0.46
CA GLY A 69 -18.07 -2.42 0.35
C GLY A 69 -17.29 -3.46 -0.47
N GLN A 70 -17.83 -3.87 -1.62
CA GLN A 70 -17.15 -4.76 -2.57
C GLN A 70 -15.85 -4.13 -3.11
N ALA A 71 -15.81 -2.81 -3.30
CA ALA A 71 -14.60 -2.13 -3.76
C ALA A 71 -13.50 -2.06 -2.70
N LEU A 72 -13.88 -2.12 -1.42
CA LEU A 72 -12.97 -2.13 -0.27
C LEU A 72 -12.49 -3.53 0.09
N SER A 73 -13.12 -4.58 -0.43
CA SER A 73 -12.82 -5.97 -0.07
C SER A 73 -11.36 -6.32 -0.36
N ASN A 74 -10.66 -6.85 0.65
CA ASN A 74 -9.22 -7.13 0.64
C ASN A 74 -8.33 -5.91 0.32
N LYS A 75 -8.84 -4.68 0.45
CA LYS A 75 -8.00 -3.48 0.30
C LYS A 75 -7.24 -3.18 1.58
N PRO A 76 -6.05 -2.58 1.49
CA PRO A 76 -5.33 -2.10 2.66
C PRO A 76 -6.15 -1.06 3.42
N LEU A 77 -6.27 -1.26 4.73
CA LEU A 77 -6.83 -0.30 5.67
C LEU A 77 -5.74 0.60 6.23
N ILE A 78 -4.56 0.03 6.52
CA ILE A 78 -3.39 0.74 7.03
C ILE A 78 -2.16 0.26 6.27
N LEU A 79 -1.38 1.22 5.77
CA LEU A 79 -0.13 1.00 5.07
C LEU A 79 1.01 1.72 5.79
N ASP A 80 2.17 1.07 5.85
CA ASP A 80 3.45 1.67 6.26
C ASP A 80 4.42 1.63 5.07
N ALA A 81 4.97 2.77 4.68
CA ALA A 81 6.00 2.86 3.65
C ALA A 81 7.24 3.58 4.21
N THR A 82 8.43 3.07 3.91
CA THR A 82 9.68 3.70 4.34
C THR A 82 10.11 4.80 3.36
N LEU A 83 10.36 6.01 3.85
CA LEU A 83 10.94 7.09 3.05
C LEU A 83 12.22 7.58 3.72
N GLY A 84 13.36 7.22 3.13
CA GLY A 84 14.67 7.47 3.75
C GLY A 84 14.79 6.71 5.07
N GLN A 85 14.98 7.46 6.17
CA GLN A 85 15.04 6.91 7.54
C GLN A 85 13.70 7.00 8.28
N GLY A 86 12.65 7.53 7.64
CA GLY A 86 11.34 7.73 8.24
C GLY A 86 10.27 6.81 7.68
N HIS A 87 9.09 6.89 8.28
CA HIS A 87 7.91 6.13 7.90
C HIS A 87 6.77 7.05 7.48
N ILE A 88 6.04 6.62 6.46
CA ILE A 88 4.77 7.20 6.05
C ILE A 88 3.69 6.18 6.37
N VAL A 89 2.88 6.48 7.39
CA VAL A 89 1.73 5.66 7.77
C VAL A 89 0.47 6.27 7.17
N MET A 90 -0.22 5.50 6.33
CA MET A 90 -1.44 5.91 5.64
C MET A 90 -2.65 5.14 6.17
N PHE A 91 -3.75 5.86 6.37
CA PHE A 91 -5.02 5.29 6.84
C PHE A 91 -6.10 5.47 5.78
N ALA A 92 -6.76 4.38 5.39
CA ALA A 92 -7.95 4.43 4.53
C ALA A 92 -9.23 4.79 5.31
N LEU A 93 -9.16 4.77 6.65
CA LEU A 93 -10.17 5.30 7.54
C LEU A 93 -9.81 6.72 8.02
N ARG A 94 -10.75 7.39 8.69
CA ARG A 94 -10.55 8.73 9.26
C ARG A 94 -10.31 8.59 10.76
N PRO A 95 -9.04 8.49 11.21
CA PRO A 95 -8.76 8.26 12.63
C PRO A 95 -9.21 9.44 13.49
N PHE A 96 -9.21 10.66 12.93
CA PHE A 96 -9.67 11.86 13.60
C PHE A 96 -10.88 12.44 12.87
N TRP A 97 -12.07 12.05 13.31
CA TRP A 97 -13.33 12.62 12.84
C TRP A 97 -14.26 12.88 14.02
N ARG A 98 -14.98 14.01 13.98
CA ARG A 98 -15.98 14.34 15.00
C ARG A 98 -17.07 13.25 14.95
N TRP A 99 -17.34 12.61 16.08
CA TRP A 99 -18.30 11.50 16.24
C TRP A 99 -17.86 10.12 15.73
N GLN A 100 -16.56 9.87 15.51
CA GLN A 100 -16.07 8.51 15.34
C GLN A 100 -15.96 7.76 16.66
N THR A 101 -16.00 6.42 16.61
CA THR A 101 -15.80 5.60 17.80
C THR A 101 -14.39 5.81 18.37
N GLN A 102 -14.26 5.90 19.69
CA GLN A 102 -12.96 6.07 20.36
C GLN A 102 -11.98 4.94 20.02
N GLY A 103 -12.50 3.77 19.64
CA GLY A 103 -11.72 2.63 19.17
C GLY A 103 -10.86 2.94 17.95
N THR A 104 -11.12 3.95 17.13
CA THR A 104 -10.24 4.24 15.99
C THR A 104 -8.99 5.04 16.39
N PHE A 105 -9.02 5.71 17.55
CA PHE A 105 -7.92 6.58 17.99
C PHE A 105 -6.64 5.81 18.31
N PHE A 106 -6.75 4.57 18.81
CA PHE A 106 -5.55 3.78 19.12
C PHE A 106 -4.68 3.57 17.89
N LEU A 107 -5.25 3.49 16.68
CA LEU A 107 -4.49 3.26 15.45
C LEU A 107 -3.49 4.39 15.19
N ALA A 108 -3.95 5.64 15.30
CA ALA A 108 -3.09 6.80 15.09
C ALA A 108 -2.16 7.05 16.28
N PHE A 109 -2.65 6.92 17.52
CA PHE A 109 -1.80 7.12 18.70
C PHE A 109 -0.71 6.06 18.82
N ASN A 110 -0.97 4.79 18.50
CA ASN A 110 0.09 3.78 18.50
C ASN A 110 1.18 4.10 17.48
N ALA A 111 0.81 4.59 16.29
CA ALA A 111 1.80 5.01 15.29
C ALA A 111 2.65 6.20 15.76
N ILE A 112 2.04 7.17 16.46
CA ILE A 112 2.75 8.36 16.97
C ILE A 112 3.63 8.02 18.17
N LEU A 113 3.10 7.28 19.15
CA LEU A 113 3.81 6.96 20.39
C LEU A 113 4.97 5.99 20.15
N ASN A 114 4.85 5.11 19.15
CA ASN A 114 5.87 4.14 18.77
C ASN A 114 6.52 4.48 17.42
N TRP A 115 6.67 5.77 17.11
CA TRP A 115 7.21 6.23 15.82
C TRP A 115 8.61 5.67 15.49
N ASN A 116 9.37 5.29 16.52
CA ASN A 116 10.71 4.72 16.42
C ASN A 116 10.73 3.19 16.29
N ASP A 117 9.58 2.51 16.33
CA ASP A 117 9.46 1.04 16.27
C ASP A 117 8.35 0.57 15.31
N LEU A 118 8.17 1.30 14.20
CA LEU A 118 7.19 0.96 13.16
C LEU A 118 7.60 -0.26 12.31
N ASP A 119 8.89 -0.64 12.38
CA ASP A 119 9.43 -1.86 11.79
C ASP A 119 9.14 -3.13 12.61
N SER A 120 8.56 -3.00 13.81
CA SER A 120 8.25 -4.13 14.68
C SER A 120 7.44 -5.21 13.94
N GLY A 121 7.89 -6.46 14.11
CA GLY A 121 7.27 -7.63 13.47
C GLY A 121 7.46 -7.76 11.96
N LYS A 122 8.33 -6.95 11.32
CA LYS A 122 8.82 -7.30 9.97
C LYS A 122 9.62 -8.60 10.10
N SER A 123 9.12 -9.68 9.49
CA SER A 123 9.94 -10.89 9.35
C SER A 123 11.17 -10.50 8.57
N ALA A 124 12.35 -10.69 9.16
CA ALA A 124 13.60 -10.57 8.44
C ALA A 124 13.46 -11.37 7.14
N VAL A 125 13.72 -10.73 6.00
CA VAL A 125 13.78 -11.42 4.71
C VAL A 125 14.65 -12.65 4.94
N PRO A 126 14.16 -13.88 4.69
CA PRO A 126 14.95 -15.06 4.96
C PRO A 126 16.23 -14.94 4.13
N GLU A 127 17.37 -15.06 4.81
CA GLU A 127 18.75 -14.91 4.30
C GLU A 127 19.12 -16.00 3.29
N ARG A 128 18.21 -16.39 2.38
CA ARG A 128 18.35 -17.55 1.49
C ARG A 128 19.13 -17.23 0.20
N ARG A 129 19.86 -16.12 0.13
CA ARG A 129 20.61 -15.74 -1.09
C ARG A 129 22.09 -15.42 -0.84
N ARG A 130 22.53 -15.28 0.42
CA ARG A 130 23.93 -14.92 0.69
C ARG A 130 24.88 -16.12 0.76
N GLU A 131 24.38 -17.32 1.06
CA GLU A 131 25.22 -18.53 1.15
C GLU A 131 25.60 -19.18 -0.19
N SER A 132 24.98 -18.82 -1.31
CA SER A 132 25.28 -19.45 -2.60
C SER A 132 26.45 -18.80 -3.37
N ALA A 133 27.09 -17.78 -2.82
CA ALA A 133 28.18 -17.04 -3.47
C ALA A 133 29.58 -17.31 -2.89
N GLU A 134 29.72 -18.13 -1.83
CA GLU A 134 31.01 -18.62 -1.38
C GLU A 134 31.35 -19.94 -2.08
N THR A 135 31.98 -19.83 -3.24
CA THR A 135 32.89 -20.88 -3.72
C THR A 135 34.29 -20.55 -3.24
N PRO A 136 34.91 -21.41 -2.41
CA PRO A 136 36.37 -21.51 -2.42
C PRO A 136 36.89 -22.96 -2.42
N GLY A 137 37.89 -23.22 -3.28
CA GLY A 137 38.82 -24.37 -3.26
C GLY A 137 38.40 -25.49 -4.22
N GLN A 138 39.07 -25.78 -5.35
CA GLN A 138 40.50 -26.05 -5.51
C GLN A 138 41.10 -26.82 -4.32
N GLN A 139 41.04 -28.14 -4.41
CA GLN A 139 42.20 -29.04 -4.47
C GLN A 139 41.78 -30.40 -5.02
#